data_AF-A0A9P9CQ20-F1
#
_entry.id   AF-A0A9P9CQ20-F1
#
_cell.length_a   1.000
_cell.length_b   1.000
_cell.length_c   1.000
_cell.angle_alpha   90.00
_cell.angle_beta   90.00
_cell.angle_gamma   90.00
#
_symmetry.space_group_name_H-M   'P 1'
#
loop_
_entity.id
_entity.type
_entity.pdbx_description
1 polymer ?
#
loop_
_entity_poly.entity_id
_entity_poly.type
_entity_poly.pdbx_seq_one_letter_code
_entity_poly.pdbx_strand_id
1 'polypeptide(L)'
;MFPPELWDRCLDFLHDDPAALRACAVVCRDWLPACTHHIFSTLAVFQDGEDLPSSAPALSFGRLCALIETNPALVGHVRTLRTHQCTNGLTSVVLGVLGGPNSRIRSLALDTQPDVFCESPFDSCLPDKFPHLRSLSLQNVLFDSLGALAAQLHPLRSLKRLDLRHVLLSNTYPPQEPFPAPAFEDCEVSLAVNNWAMETSLSIFWPWLSAFSPQLRVVSLDLVGLRISDEGEPGRELDALAALLDIHNASLKTLNLGLRDRGGEHARVVLAELALCSALEHLAITASVPCPVEQ
;
A
#
# COMPACT_ATOMS: atom_id res chain seq x y z
N MET A 1 -42.14 4.18 -16.81
CA MET A 1 -41.35 3.67 -15.67
C MET A 1 -40.30 2.76 -16.26
N PHE A 2 -39.02 3.10 -16.18
CA PHE A 2 -37.99 2.17 -16.67
C PHE A 2 -37.65 1.15 -15.56
N PRO A 3 -37.17 -0.04 -15.93
CA PRO A 3 -36.70 -1.04 -14.98
C PRO A 3 -35.59 -0.48 -14.06
N PRO A 4 -35.59 -0.81 -12.75
CA PRO A 4 -34.56 -0.39 -11.79
C PRO A 4 -33.13 -0.63 -12.28
N GLU A 5 -32.91 -1.73 -12.98
CA GLU A 5 -31.61 -2.19 -13.45
C GLU A 5 -30.96 -1.23 -14.47
N LEU A 6 -31.78 -0.46 -15.21
CA LEU A 6 -31.26 0.52 -16.16
C LEU A 6 -30.66 1.73 -15.43
N TRP A 7 -31.31 2.21 -14.38
CA TRP A 7 -30.81 3.35 -13.61
C TRP A 7 -29.60 2.97 -12.78
N ASP A 8 -29.58 1.77 -12.19
CA ASP A 8 -28.43 1.27 -11.45
C ASP A 8 -27.19 1.24 -12.35
N ARG A 9 -27.33 0.75 -13.59
CA ARG A 9 -26.25 0.83 -14.59
C ARG A 9 -25.84 2.27 -14.90
N CYS A 10 -26.80 3.20 -15.05
CA CYS A 10 -26.47 4.61 -15.26
C CYS A 10 -25.68 5.19 -14.08
N LEU A 11 -26.07 4.89 -12.85
CA LEU A 11 -25.38 5.34 -11.63
C LEU A 11 -24.00 4.69 -11.49
N ASP A 12 -23.85 3.42 -11.90
CA ASP A 12 -22.55 2.75 -11.96
C ASP A 12 -21.57 3.47 -12.88
N PHE A 13 -22.01 4.10 -13.98
CA PHE A 13 -21.13 4.91 -14.83
C PHE A 13 -20.70 6.23 -14.17
N LEU A 14 -21.38 6.68 -13.11
CA LEU A 14 -21.07 7.91 -12.38
C LEU A 14 -20.17 7.68 -11.15
N HIS A 15 -19.64 6.46 -10.95
CA HIS A 15 -18.83 6.12 -9.76
C HIS A 15 -17.61 7.03 -9.55
N ASP A 16 -17.06 7.59 -10.63
CA ASP A 16 -15.92 8.52 -10.59
C ASP A 16 -16.33 10.00 -10.38
N ASP A 17 -17.63 10.32 -10.44
CA ASP A 17 -18.15 11.68 -10.23
C ASP A 17 -19.07 11.74 -8.98
N PRO A 18 -18.48 11.92 -7.78
CA PRO A 18 -19.24 12.02 -6.54
C PRO A 18 -20.16 13.25 -6.51
N ALA A 19 -19.88 14.30 -7.28
CA ALA A 19 -20.76 15.47 -7.35
C ALA A 19 -22.06 15.15 -8.11
N ALA A 20 -21.93 14.47 -9.25
CA ALA A 20 -23.09 13.96 -10.00
C ALA A 20 -23.90 12.96 -9.17
N LEU A 21 -23.25 12.01 -8.48
CA LEU A 21 -23.94 11.06 -7.61
C LEU A 21 -24.72 11.73 -6.47
N ARG A 22 -24.18 12.78 -5.84
CA ARG A 22 -24.90 13.56 -4.82
C ARG A 22 -26.12 14.28 -5.40
N ALA A 23 -26.01 14.81 -6.62
CA ALA A 23 -27.15 15.41 -7.31
C ALA A 23 -28.22 14.34 -7.63
N CYS A 24 -27.83 13.17 -8.12
CA CYS A 24 -28.74 12.04 -8.37
C CYS A 24 -29.42 11.54 -7.09
N ALA A 25 -28.70 11.49 -5.96
CA ALA A 25 -29.21 11.02 -4.68
C ALA A 25 -30.40 11.84 -4.15
N VAL A 26 -30.54 13.11 -4.57
CA VAL A 26 -31.65 13.97 -4.16
C VAL A 26 -32.81 14.02 -5.17
N VAL A 27 -32.66 13.41 -6.35
CA VAL A 27 -33.72 13.38 -7.39
C VAL A 27 -34.91 12.52 -6.95
N CYS A 28 -34.65 11.31 -6.46
CA CYS A 28 -35.69 10.42 -5.94
C CYS A 28 -35.15 9.46 -4.87
N ARG A 29 -36.05 8.89 -4.05
CA ARG A 29 -35.69 7.98 -2.95
C ARG A 29 -35.16 6.64 -3.43
N ASP A 30 -35.60 6.17 -4.59
CA ASP A 30 -35.21 4.85 -5.11
C ASP A 30 -33.74 4.83 -5.57
N TRP A 31 -33.19 5.99 -5.97
CA TRP A 31 -31.79 6.11 -6.36
C TRP A 31 -30.84 6.27 -5.18
N LEU A 32 -31.37 6.67 -4.02
CA LEU A 32 -30.57 6.97 -2.84
C LEU A 32 -29.69 5.78 -2.41
N PRO A 33 -30.18 4.53 -2.30
CA PRO A 33 -29.34 3.40 -1.88
C PRO A 33 -28.17 3.11 -2.82
N ALA A 34 -28.39 3.20 -4.15
CA ALA A 34 -27.33 3.00 -5.14
C ALA A 34 -26.32 4.15 -5.12
N CYS A 35 -26.80 5.40 -5.05
CA CYS A 35 -25.92 6.57 -4.96
C CYS A 35 -25.09 6.55 -3.68
N THR A 36 -25.70 6.29 -2.51
CA THR A 36 -24.96 6.23 -1.23
C THR A 36 -23.93 5.10 -1.24
N HIS A 37 -24.26 3.95 -1.85
CA HIS A 37 -23.30 2.87 -1.98
C HIS A 37 -22.02 3.33 -2.69
N HIS A 38 -22.14 4.04 -3.81
CA HIS A 38 -21.00 4.56 -4.58
C HIS A 38 -20.29 5.70 -3.85
N ILE A 39 -21.04 6.68 -3.32
CA ILE A 39 -20.49 7.85 -2.61
C ILE A 39 -19.64 7.44 -1.40
N PHE A 40 -20.10 6.46 -0.62
CA PHE A 40 -19.40 5.99 0.58
C PHE A 40 -18.54 4.75 0.35
N SER A 41 -18.42 4.28 -0.89
CA SER A 41 -17.58 3.12 -1.23
C SER A 41 -16.09 3.38 -0.93
N THR A 42 -15.67 4.63 -1.12
CA THR A 42 -14.30 5.10 -0.92
C THR A 42 -14.31 6.25 0.07
N LEU A 43 -13.64 6.06 1.20
CA LEU A 43 -13.44 7.09 2.22
C LEU A 43 -11.97 7.48 2.27
N ALA A 44 -11.72 8.78 2.19
CA ALA A 44 -10.41 9.37 2.43
C ALA A 44 -10.49 10.22 3.70
N VAL A 45 -9.64 9.90 4.68
CA VAL A 45 -9.59 10.56 5.99
C VAL A 45 -8.34 11.41 6.05
N PHE A 46 -8.53 12.66 6.45
CA PHE A 46 -7.47 13.65 6.61
C PHE A 46 -7.43 14.13 8.06
N GLN A 47 -6.26 14.57 8.49
CA GLN A 47 -6.11 15.24 9.76
C GLN A 47 -6.85 16.59 9.76
N ASP A 48 -7.45 16.96 10.90
CA ASP A 48 -8.14 18.24 11.03
C ASP A 48 -7.16 19.40 10.80
N GLY A 49 -7.46 20.29 9.85
CA GLY A 49 -6.66 21.47 9.55
C GLY A 49 -5.89 21.42 8.22
N GLU A 50 -5.88 20.27 7.52
CA GLU A 50 -5.37 20.21 6.15
C GLU A 50 -6.40 20.68 5.11
N ASP A 51 -5.92 21.35 4.07
CA ASP A 51 -6.75 21.72 2.92
C ASP A 51 -7.22 20.46 2.18
N LEU A 52 -8.52 20.19 2.28
CA LEU A 52 -9.14 19.00 1.70
C LEU A 52 -9.10 19.08 0.16
N PRO A 53 -8.63 18.02 -0.54
CA PRO A 53 -8.67 18.00 -1.99
C PRO A 53 -10.12 18.01 -2.48
N SER A 54 -10.44 18.91 -3.43
CA SER A 54 -11.80 19.15 -3.91
C SER A 54 -12.46 17.96 -4.64
N SER A 55 -11.69 16.93 -5.03
CA SER A 55 -12.13 15.88 -5.97
C SER A 55 -12.71 14.62 -5.31
N ALA A 56 -12.51 14.41 -4.01
CA ALA A 56 -12.97 13.22 -3.29
C ALA A 56 -13.84 13.60 -2.08
N PRO A 57 -14.71 12.70 -1.57
CA PRO A 57 -15.34 12.85 -0.25
C PRO A 57 -14.27 12.70 0.84
N ALA A 58 -13.47 13.75 0.97
CA ALA A 58 -12.47 13.90 1.99
C ALA A 58 -13.19 14.32 3.28
N LEU A 59 -13.08 13.49 4.31
CA LEU A 59 -13.66 13.76 5.62
C LEU A 59 -12.52 14.02 6.60
N SER A 60 -12.65 15.11 7.34
CA SER A 60 -11.84 15.29 8.53
C SER A 60 -12.24 14.22 9.55
N PHE A 61 -11.28 13.78 10.36
CA PHE A 61 -11.52 12.68 11.30
C PHE A 61 -12.72 12.93 12.23
N GLY A 62 -12.82 14.12 12.82
CA GLY A 62 -13.95 14.46 13.70
C GLY A 62 -15.31 14.35 13.01
N ARG A 63 -15.37 14.71 11.72
CA ARG A 63 -16.59 14.56 10.91
C ARG A 63 -16.92 13.10 10.61
N LEU A 64 -15.90 12.27 10.37
CA LEU A 64 -16.09 10.84 10.16
C LEU A 64 -16.66 10.17 11.42
N CYS A 65 -16.10 10.45 12.59
CA CYS A 65 -16.61 9.91 13.85
C CYS A 65 -18.06 10.31 14.08
N ALA A 66 -18.39 11.59 13.96
CA ALA A 66 -19.77 12.07 14.12
C ALA A 66 -20.72 11.43 13.09
N LEU A 67 -20.27 11.22 11.85
CA LEU A 67 -21.05 10.57 10.79
C LEU A 67 -21.34 9.11 11.12
N ILE A 68 -20.34 8.36 11.60
CA ILE A 68 -20.48 6.94 11.94
C ILE A 68 -21.34 6.77 13.20
N GLU A 69 -21.17 7.64 14.20
CA GLU A 69 -22.01 7.67 15.40
C GLU A 69 -23.48 7.93 15.04
N THR A 70 -23.73 8.84 14.11
CA THR A 70 -25.09 9.17 13.66
C THR A 70 -25.68 8.08 12.75
N ASN A 71 -24.85 7.41 11.95
CA ASN A 71 -25.29 6.41 10.98
C ASN A 71 -24.30 5.24 10.87
N PRO A 72 -24.36 4.26 11.79
CA PRO A 72 -23.43 3.13 11.81
C PRO A 72 -23.58 2.19 10.61
N ALA A 73 -24.72 2.23 9.91
CA ALA A 73 -24.93 1.42 8.71
C ALA A 73 -23.98 1.82 7.56
N LEU A 74 -23.47 3.06 7.55
CA LEU A 74 -22.52 3.55 6.55
C LEU A 74 -21.23 2.73 6.52
N VAL A 75 -20.81 2.18 7.67
CA VAL A 75 -19.61 1.33 7.76
C VAL A 75 -19.71 0.13 6.83
N GLY A 76 -20.92 -0.42 6.63
CA GLY A 76 -21.16 -1.54 5.72
C GLY A 76 -21.01 -1.21 4.23
N HIS A 77 -20.97 0.07 3.86
CA HIS A 77 -20.78 0.51 2.48
C HIS A 77 -19.31 0.79 2.13
N VAL A 78 -18.44 0.98 3.12
CA VAL A 78 -17.02 1.31 2.93
C VAL A 78 -16.27 0.08 2.39
N ARG A 79 -15.66 0.23 1.22
CA ARG A 79 -14.84 -0.80 0.56
C ARG A 79 -13.38 -0.40 0.44
N THR A 80 -13.12 0.89 0.31
CA THR A 80 -11.79 1.48 0.21
C THR A 80 -11.65 2.52 1.31
N LEU A 81 -10.67 2.32 2.19
CA LEU A 81 -10.30 3.29 3.21
C LEU A 81 -8.89 3.80 2.90
N ARG A 82 -8.74 5.12 2.84
CA ARG A 82 -7.46 5.79 2.70
C ARG A 82 -7.29 6.76 3.86
N THR A 83 -6.16 6.73 4.53
CA THR A 83 -5.76 7.78 5.46
C THR A 83 -4.62 8.56 4.83
N HIS A 84 -4.63 9.88 4.97
CA HIS A 84 -3.60 10.76 4.45
C HIS A 84 -2.99 11.54 5.61
N GLN A 85 -1.67 11.42 5.78
CA GLN A 85 -0.92 12.16 6.78
C GLN A 85 -1.53 12.07 8.19
N CYS A 86 -2.03 10.90 8.57
CA CYS A 86 -2.65 10.73 9.88
C CYS A 86 -1.57 10.55 10.95
N THR A 87 -1.82 11.14 12.12
CA THR A 87 -1.10 10.74 13.34
C THR A 87 -1.54 9.35 13.80
N ASN A 88 -0.70 8.70 14.59
CA ASN A 88 -0.95 7.33 15.04
C ASN A 88 -2.28 7.12 15.75
N GLY A 89 -2.61 8.02 16.68
CA GLY A 89 -3.85 7.94 17.43
C GLY A 89 -5.07 8.01 16.53
N LEU A 90 -4.99 8.73 15.41
CA LEU A 90 -6.08 8.77 14.44
C LEU A 90 -6.19 7.44 13.68
N THR A 91 -5.07 6.90 13.20
CA THR A 91 -5.08 5.64 12.46
C THR A 91 -5.64 4.50 13.31
N SER A 92 -5.19 4.34 14.56
CA SER A 92 -5.70 3.27 15.43
C SER A 92 -7.20 3.43 15.73
N VAL A 93 -7.69 4.66 15.94
CA VAL A 93 -9.12 4.90 16.17
C VAL A 93 -9.95 4.68 14.91
N VAL A 94 -9.49 5.15 13.73
CA VAL A 94 -10.20 4.87 12.46
C VAL A 94 -10.29 3.36 12.23
N LEU A 95 -9.20 2.62 12.44
CA LEU A 95 -9.19 1.16 12.34
C LEU A 95 -10.01 0.49 13.47
N GLY A 96 -10.19 1.16 14.61
CA GLY A 96 -11.08 0.77 15.70
C GLY A 96 -12.56 0.86 15.31
N VAL A 97 -12.93 1.97 14.66
CA VAL A 97 -14.33 2.29 14.32
C VAL A 97 -14.78 1.58 13.04
N LEU A 98 -13.92 1.54 12.01
CA LEU A 98 -14.23 0.92 10.72
C LEU A 98 -13.77 -0.54 10.61
N GLY A 99 -12.88 -0.96 11.51
CA GLY A 99 -12.41 -2.34 11.59
C GLY A 99 -13.31 -3.18 12.47
N GLY A 100 -13.58 -4.40 12.02
CA GLY A 100 -14.38 -5.38 12.75
C GLY A 100 -14.68 -6.59 11.87
N PRO A 101 -15.19 -7.68 12.45
CA PRO A 101 -15.40 -8.94 11.73
C PRO A 101 -16.36 -8.80 10.54
N ASN A 102 -17.23 -7.79 10.56
CA ASN A 102 -18.19 -7.49 9.49
C ASN A 102 -17.70 -6.44 8.50
N SER A 103 -16.45 -5.96 8.63
CA SER A 103 -15.91 -4.94 7.74
C SER A 103 -15.83 -5.49 6.31
N ARG A 104 -16.35 -4.71 5.36
CA ARG A 104 -16.32 -5.03 3.92
C ARG A 104 -15.18 -4.33 3.19
N ILE A 105 -14.24 -3.74 3.93
CA ILE A 105 -13.07 -3.08 3.38
C ILE A 105 -12.20 -4.11 2.66
N ARG A 106 -11.95 -3.84 1.38
CA ARG A 106 -11.11 -4.64 0.48
C ARG A 106 -9.81 -3.93 0.15
N SER A 107 -9.78 -2.61 0.24
CA SER A 107 -8.59 -1.80 -0.01
C SER A 107 -8.34 -0.89 1.18
N LEU A 108 -7.18 -1.02 1.80
CA LEU A 108 -6.74 -0.17 2.90
C LEU A 108 -5.44 0.51 2.48
N ALA A 109 -5.40 1.83 2.50
CA ALA A 109 -4.18 2.60 2.33
C ALA A 109 -3.95 3.44 3.58
N LEU A 110 -2.83 3.23 4.25
CA LEU A 110 -2.43 3.99 5.43
C LEU A 110 -1.21 4.82 5.08
N ASP A 111 -1.36 6.13 5.12
CA ASP A 111 -0.26 7.08 5.00
C ASP A 111 -0.15 7.87 6.30
N THR A 112 0.95 7.65 7.01
CA THR A 112 1.29 8.35 8.26
C THR A 112 2.24 9.50 7.98
N GLN A 113 2.29 10.51 8.85
CA GLN A 113 3.26 11.59 8.66
C GLN A 113 4.69 11.09 8.88
N PRO A 114 5.66 11.51 8.04
CA PRO A 114 7.05 11.05 8.14
C PRO A 114 7.75 11.55 9.41
N ASP A 115 7.37 12.73 9.91
CA ASP A 115 8.04 13.36 11.06
C ASP A 115 7.61 12.78 12.41
N VAL A 116 6.52 12.03 12.42
CA VAL A 116 6.03 11.31 13.59
C VAL A 116 6.11 9.84 13.25
N PHE A 117 7.30 9.27 13.35
CA PHE A 117 7.42 7.82 13.33
C PHE A 117 6.66 7.25 14.52
N CYS A 118 5.99 6.16 14.25
CA CYS A 118 4.77 5.81 14.93
C CYS A 118 4.86 4.32 15.24
N GLU A 119 4.85 3.92 16.52
CA GLU A 119 4.74 2.51 16.88
C GLU A 119 3.58 1.87 16.11
N SER A 120 3.73 0.59 15.75
CA SER A 120 2.92 -0.03 14.70
C SER A 120 1.42 0.29 14.86
N PRO A 121 0.72 0.80 13.83
CA PRO A 121 -0.67 1.27 13.95
C PRO A 121 -1.68 0.14 14.24
N PHE A 122 -1.19 -1.08 14.43
CA PHE A 122 -1.94 -2.30 14.58
C PHE A 122 -1.78 -2.83 16.00
N ASP A 123 -2.51 -2.22 16.95
CA ASP A 123 -2.63 -2.73 18.32
C ASP A 123 -3.18 -4.17 18.38
N SER A 124 -3.82 -4.61 17.29
CA SER A 124 -4.44 -5.93 17.10
C SER A 124 -4.17 -6.44 15.69
N CYS A 125 -4.28 -7.75 15.50
CA CYS A 125 -4.17 -8.39 14.19
C CYS A 125 -5.10 -7.73 13.14
N LEU A 126 -4.50 -7.11 12.12
CA LEU A 126 -5.17 -6.66 10.89
C LEU A 126 -6.26 -7.62 10.35
N PRO A 127 -6.02 -8.95 10.26
CA PRO A 127 -6.99 -9.89 9.71
C PRO A 127 -8.30 -9.99 10.48
N ASP A 128 -8.27 -9.79 11.81
CA ASP A 128 -9.48 -9.83 12.64
C ASP A 128 -10.39 -8.64 12.35
N LYS A 129 -9.78 -7.50 11.96
CA LYS A 129 -10.47 -6.27 11.60
C LYS A 129 -10.91 -6.23 10.14
N PHE A 130 -10.14 -6.85 9.24
CA PHE A 130 -10.36 -6.76 7.79
C PHE A 130 -10.18 -8.13 7.11
N PRO A 131 -11.09 -9.08 7.35
CA PRO A 131 -10.96 -10.46 6.83
C PRO A 131 -11.03 -10.54 5.29
N HIS A 132 -11.54 -9.49 4.64
CA HIS A 132 -11.73 -9.44 3.18
C HIS A 132 -10.72 -8.53 2.47
N LEU A 133 -9.64 -8.15 3.14
CA LEU A 133 -8.64 -7.25 2.58
C LEU A 133 -7.93 -7.90 1.39
N ARG A 134 -7.90 -7.18 0.27
CA ARG A 134 -7.29 -7.59 -1.01
C ARG A 134 -6.15 -6.68 -1.43
N SER A 135 -6.20 -5.41 -1.04
CA SER A 135 -5.17 -4.42 -1.31
C SER A 135 -4.79 -3.74 -0.01
N LEU A 136 -3.51 -3.77 0.33
CA LEU A 136 -2.95 -3.07 1.47
C LEU A 136 -1.83 -2.17 0.98
N SER A 137 -1.91 -0.88 1.30
CA SER A 137 -0.83 0.07 1.08
C SER A 137 -0.45 0.68 2.42
N LEU A 138 0.83 0.63 2.75
CA LEU A 138 1.41 1.20 3.95
C LEU A 138 2.48 2.18 3.52
N GLN A 139 2.32 3.44 3.92
CA GLN A 139 3.22 4.51 3.58
C GLN A 139 3.68 5.23 4.86
N ASN A 140 4.99 5.44 4.99
CA ASN A 140 5.64 6.09 6.14
C ASN A 140 5.38 5.40 7.50
N VAL A 141 5.09 4.10 7.49
CA VAL A 141 4.76 3.33 8.70
C VAL A 141 6.02 2.78 9.35
N LEU A 142 6.12 2.87 10.68
CA LEU A 142 7.19 2.25 11.46
C LEU A 142 6.68 0.93 12.08
N PHE A 143 7.50 -0.11 12.02
CA PHE A 143 7.30 -1.36 12.74
C PHE A 143 8.47 -1.64 13.67
N ASP A 144 8.22 -2.39 14.73
CA ASP A 144 9.28 -2.75 15.66
C ASP A 144 10.33 -3.65 15.03
N SER A 145 9.89 -4.56 14.16
CA SER A 145 10.75 -5.50 13.46
C SER A 145 10.08 -6.00 12.19
N LEU A 146 10.87 -6.60 11.32
CA LEU A 146 10.36 -7.33 10.16
C LEU A 146 9.43 -8.48 10.58
N GLY A 147 9.70 -9.12 11.72
CA GLY A 147 8.85 -10.17 12.28
C GLY A 147 7.46 -9.66 12.67
N ALA A 148 7.37 -8.46 13.24
CA ALA A 148 6.09 -7.82 13.56
C ALA A 148 5.26 -7.52 12.29
N LEU A 149 5.92 -6.97 11.25
CA LEU A 149 5.28 -6.77 9.94
C LEU A 149 4.79 -8.10 9.36
N ALA A 150 5.65 -9.13 9.35
CA ALA A 150 5.31 -10.45 8.82
C ALA A 150 4.14 -11.10 9.58
N ALA A 151 4.12 -10.98 10.92
CA ALA A 151 3.05 -11.51 11.76
C ALA A 151 1.69 -10.86 11.47
N GLN A 152 1.66 -9.54 11.22
CA GLN A 152 0.44 -8.81 10.84
C GLN A 152 -0.07 -9.21 9.45
N LEU A 153 0.85 -9.49 8.53
CA LEU A 153 0.55 -9.82 7.15
C LEU A 153 0.21 -11.29 6.92
N HIS A 154 0.80 -12.21 7.70
CA HIS A 154 0.66 -13.66 7.54
C HIS A 154 -0.80 -14.16 7.41
N PRO A 155 -1.77 -13.69 8.21
CA PRO A 155 -3.12 -14.24 8.15
C PRO A 155 -3.98 -13.63 7.02
N LEU A 156 -3.48 -12.63 6.28
CA LEU A 156 -4.21 -11.97 5.19
C LEU A 156 -4.14 -12.75 3.86
N ARG A 157 -4.62 -14.00 3.84
CA ARG A 157 -4.52 -14.91 2.67
C ARG A 157 -5.18 -14.39 1.40
N SER A 158 -6.16 -13.50 1.52
CA SER A 158 -6.87 -12.90 0.38
C SER A 158 -6.16 -11.70 -0.26
N LEU A 159 -5.01 -11.31 0.29
CA LEU A 159 -4.27 -10.15 -0.19
C LEU A 159 -3.68 -10.41 -1.57
N LYS A 160 -4.08 -9.59 -2.54
CA LYS A 160 -3.63 -9.62 -3.94
C LYS A 160 -2.64 -8.52 -4.26
N ARG A 161 -2.64 -7.45 -3.48
CA ARG A 161 -1.74 -6.32 -3.65
C ARG A 161 -1.23 -5.84 -2.29
N LEU A 162 0.08 -5.73 -2.18
CA LEU A 162 0.76 -5.16 -1.04
C LEU A 162 1.70 -4.07 -1.53
N ASP A 163 1.50 -2.82 -1.11
CA ASP A 163 2.37 -1.70 -1.44
C ASP A 163 2.99 -1.13 -0.15
N LEU A 164 4.30 -1.29 0.01
CA LEU A 164 5.05 -0.85 1.17
C LEU A 164 5.96 0.29 0.75
N ARG A 165 5.65 1.52 1.16
CA ARG A 165 6.43 2.71 0.81
C ARG A 165 7.00 3.36 2.06
N HIS A 166 8.31 3.56 2.09
CA HIS A 166 8.97 4.22 3.23
C HIS A 166 8.63 3.55 4.57
N VAL A 167 8.57 2.21 4.56
CA VAL A 167 8.32 1.44 5.77
C VAL A 167 9.62 1.35 6.55
N LEU A 168 9.61 1.86 7.78
CA LEU A 168 10.76 1.83 8.67
C LEU A 168 10.66 0.66 9.66
N LEU A 169 11.82 0.16 10.07
CA LEU A 169 11.95 -0.88 11.09
C LEU A 169 12.82 -0.32 12.21
N SER A 170 12.32 -0.26 13.44
CA SER A 170 13.12 0.24 14.57
C SER A 170 14.23 -0.73 14.95
N ASN A 171 13.99 -2.04 14.81
CA ASN A 171 14.98 -3.08 14.92
C ASN A 171 15.38 -3.60 13.53
N THR A 172 16.59 -3.24 13.11
CA THR A 172 17.19 -3.63 11.83
C THR A 172 18.06 -4.88 11.95
N TYR A 173 18.23 -5.44 13.16
CA TYR A 173 18.98 -6.67 13.33
C TYR A 173 18.27 -7.81 12.59
N PRO A 174 19.03 -8.71 11.95
CA PRO A 174 18.44 -9.88 11.31
C PRO A 174 17.61 -10.62 12.36
N PRO A 175 16.36 -10.99 12.02
CA PRO A 175 15.49 -11.66 12.96
C PRO A 175 16.16 -12.96 13.42
N GLN A 176 16.28 -13.14 14.74
CA GLN A 176 16.87 -14.36 15.33
C GLN A 176 15.95 -15.58 15.18
N GLU A 177 14.66 -15.34 14.97
CA GLU A 177 13.64 -16.38 14.82
C GLU A 177 13.08 -16.41 13.39
N PRO A 178 12.71 -17.61 12.89
CA PRO A 178 12.02 -17.72 11.62
C PRO A 178 10.68 -16.98 11.70
N PHE A 179 10.51 -15.92 10.90
CA PHE A 179 9.22 -15.23 10.78
C PHE A 179 8.25 -16.10 9.97
N PRO A 180 6.94 -16.00 10.24
CA PRO A 180 5.93 -16.74 9.51
C PRO A 180 5.97 -16.35 8.03
N ALA A 181 6.14 -17.34 7.16
CA ALA A 181 6.08 -17.12 5.72
C ALA A 181 4.68 -16.59 5.36
N PRO A 182 4.58 -15.50 4.59
CA PRO A 182 3.28 -14.99 4.17
C PRO A 182 2.57 -16.01 3.28
N ALA A 183 1.28 -16.23 3.54
CA ALA A 183 0.47 -17.24 2.85
C ALA A 183 -0.43 -16.61 1.77
N PHE A 184 0.14 -15.80 0.89
CA PHE A 184 -0.63 -15.06 -0.12
C PHE A 184 -0.78 -15.85 -1.42
N GLU A 185 -1.99 -16.00 -1.93
CA GLU A 185 -2.21 -16.58 -3.26
C GLU A 185 -2.15 -15.48 -4.33
N ASP A 186 -1.12 -15.52 -5.20
CA ASP A 186 -0.96 -14.63 -6.35
C ASP A 186 -0.91 -13.12 -5.99
N CYS A 187 0.00 -12.74 -5.09
CA CYS A 187 0.13 -11.35 -4.64
C CYS A 187 1.14 -10.55 -5.48
N GLU A 188 0.73 -9.32 -5.83
CA GLU A 188 1.59 -8.26 -6.35
C GLU A 188 2.18 -7.49 -5.17
N VAL A 189 3.51 -7.51 -5.05
CA VAL A 189 4.22 -6.77 -4.00
C VAL A 189 4.95 -5.60 -4.62
N SER A 190 4.66 -4.40 -4.13
CA SER A 190 5.38 -3.17 -4.41
C SER A 190 6.10 -2.76 -3.13
N LEU A 191 7.39 -2.49 -3.23
CA LEU A 191 8.25 -2.06 -2.15
C LEU A 191 9.04 -0.83 -2.61
N ALA A 192 8.76 0.32 -2.03
CA ALA A 192 9.56 1.52 -2.22
C ALA A 192 10.45 1.73 -0.98
N VAL A 193 11.74 1.45 -1.14
CA VAL A 193 12.75 1.63 -0.08
C VAL A 193 13.47 2.95 -0.34
N ASN A 194 13.38 3.88 0.61
CA ASN A 194 14.17 5.10 0.58
C ASN A 194 15.40 4.94 1.45
N ASN A 195 16.59 5.01 0.86
CA ASN A 195 17.85 4.92 1.59
C ASN A 195 18.33 6.27 2.17
N TRP A 196 17.42 7.24 2.32
CA TRP A 196 17.78 8.58 2.80
C TRP A 196 18.01 8.63 4.32
N ALA A 197 17.34 7.75 5.07
CA ALA A 197 17.64 7.50 6.47
C ALA A 197 18.59 6.29 6.54
N MET A 198 19.72 6.42 7.26
CA MET A 198 20.85 5.48 7.23
C MET A 198 20.56 4.03 7.73
N GLU A 199 19.29 3.64 7.91
CA GLU A 199 18.91 2.45 8.66
C GLU A 199 18.06 1.45 7.87
N THR A 200 17.49 1.79 6.70
CA THR A 200 16.68 0.82 5.93
C THR A 200 17.32 0.43 4.60
N SER A 201 18.13 -0.63 4.63
CA SER A 201 18.61 -1.30 3.42
C SER A 201 17.63 -2.38 2.97
N LEU A 202 17.55 -2.59 1.65
CA LEU A 202 16.79 -3.67 1.02
C LEU A 202 17.20 -5.05 1.55
N SER A 203 18.45 -5.19 2.02
CA SER A 203 18.95 -6.43 2.63
C SER A 203 18.18 -6.84 3.89
N ILE A 204 17.48 -5.91 4.56
CA ILE A 204 16.69 -6.24 5.75
C ILE A 204 15.40 -6.96 5.35
N PHE A 205 14.74 -6.53 4.27
CA PHE A 205 13.54 -7.18 3.76
C PHE A 205 13.84 -8.49 3.03
N TRP A 206 15.11 -8.74 2.72
CA TRP A 206 15.56 -9.87 1.91
C TRP A 206 15.14 -11.25 2.45
N PRO A 207 15.40 -11.60 3.72
CA PRO A 207 14.95 -12.88 4.25
C PRO A 207 13.43 -13.04 4.13
N TRP A 208 12.68 -11.97 4.36
CA TRP A 208 11.23 -11.99 4.29
C TRP A 208 10.71 -12.17 2.86
N LEU A 209 11.22 -11.41 1.89
CA LEU A 209 10.89 -11.56 0.47
C LEU A 209 11.24 -12.96 -0.07
N SER A 210 12.36 -13.53 0.38
CA SER A 210 12.75 -14.89 -0.02
C SER A 210 11.75 -15.96 0.46
N ALA A 211 11.07 -15.73 1.58
CA ALA A 211 10.07 -16.64 2.14
C ALA A 211 8.73 -16.67 1.39
N PHE A 212 8.47 -15.72 0.48
CA PHE A 212 7.26 -15.71 -0.35
C PHE A 212 7.30 -16.73 -1.51
N SER A 213 8.45 -17.34 -1.80
CA SER A 213 8.58 -18.24 -2.95
C SER A 213 7.72 -19.49 -2.77
N PRO A 214 6.90 -19.93 -3.76
CA PRO A 214 6.84 -19.50 -5.17
C PRO A 214 5.65 -18.58 -5.54
N GLN A 215 5.05 -17.86 -4.60
CA GLN A 215 3.75 -17.19 -4.81
C GLN A 215 3.84 -15.76 -5.36
N LEU A 216 5.04 -15.16 -5.37
CA LEU A 216 5.28 -13.81 -5.90
C LEU A 216 5.26 -13.81 -7.43
N ARG A 217 4.30 -13.08 -8.02
CA ARG A 217 4.22 -12.89 -9.47
C ARG A 217 4.80 -11.58 -9.95
N VAL A 218 4.56 -10.50 -9.20
CA VAL A 218 4.97 -9.15 -9.57
C VAL A 218 5.67 -8.53 -8.38
N VAL A 219 6.90 -8.09 -8.60
CA VAL A 219 7.69 -7.35 -7.63
C VAL A 219 8.03 -5.99 -8.24
N SER A 220 7.56 -4.93 -7.62
CA SER A 220 7.97 -3.56 -7.98
C SER A 220 8.87 -3.03 -6.89
N LEU A 221 10.12 -2.69 -7.20
CA LEU A 221 11.08 -2.09 -6.28
C LEU A 221 11.35 -0.65 -6.74
N ASP A 222 10.92 0.34 -5.97
CA ASP A 222 11.36 1.75 -6.17
C ASP A 222 12.52 1.99 -5.20
N LEU A 223 13.73 2.04 -5.76
CA LEU A 223 14.98 2.17 -5.05
C LEU A 223 15.47 3.61 -5.18
N VAL A 224 15.23 4.38 -4.13
CA VAL A 224 15.60 5.79 -4.08
C VAL A 224 16.88 5.95 -3.26
N GLY A 225 17.90 6.57 -3.87
CA GLY A 225 19.18 6.81 -3.19
C GLY A 225 20.06 5.57 -3.06
N LEU A 226 19.94 4.61 -3.98
CA LEU A 226 20.81 3.44 -4.02
C LEU A 226 22.24 3.90 -4.34
N ARG A 227 23.12 3.85 -3.35
CA ARG A 227 24.52 4.25 -3.51
C ARG A 227 25.29 3.06 -4.08
N ILE A 228 25.66 3.16 -5.36
CA ILE A 228 26.70 2.27 -5.90
C ILE A 228 28.01 2.77 -5.31
N SER A 229 28.75 1.89 -4.63
CA SER A 229 30.06 2.27 -4.10
C SER A 229 30.99 2.71 -5.24
N ASP A 230 31.71 3.82 -5.07
CA ASP A 230 32.65 4.32 -6.08
C ASP A 230 33.82 3.33 -6.33
N GLU A 231 34.01 2.36 -5.43
CA GLU A 231 35.08 1.34 -5.51
C GLU A 231 34.77 0.19 -6.48
N GLY A 232 33.63 0.22 -7.17
CA GLY A 232 33.30 -0.76 -8.21
C GLY A 232 32.89 -2.13 -7.68
N GLU A 233 32.79 -2.31 -6.36
CA GLU A 233 32.14 -3.49 -5.79
C GLU A 233 30.61 -3.34 -5.90
N PRO A 234 29.90 -4.38 -6.37
CA PRO A 234 28.44 -4.40 -6.36
C PRO A 234 27.98 -4.17 -4.92
N GLY A 235 27.21 -3.10 -4.70
CA GLY A 235 26.65 -2.82 -3.38
C GLY A 235 25.84 -4.03 -2.90
N ARG A 236 25.76 -4.23 -1.58
CA ARG A 236 25.00 -5.34 -0.96
C ARG A 236 23.56 -5.45 -1.47
N GLU A 237 22.98 -4.33 -1.91
CA GLU A 237 21.65 -4.26 -2.52
C GLU A 237 21.58 -4.99 -3.88
N LEU A 238 22.64 -4.93 -4.69
CA LEU A 238 22.73 -5.65 -5.97
C LEU A 238 22.86 -7.15 -5.73
N ASP A 239 23.66 -7.57 -4.76
CA ASP A 239 23.77 -8.98 -4.39
C ASP A 239 22.43 -9.53 -3.86
N ALA A 240 21.72 -8.75 -3.04
CA ALA A 240 20.39 -9.12 -2.57
C ALA A 240 19.38 -9.19 -3.73
N LEU A 241 19.47 -8.29 -4.71
CA LEU A 241 18.62 -8.32 -5.90
C LEU A 241 18.92 -9.53 -6.79
N ALA A 242 20.20 -9.84 -7.01
CA ALA A 242 20.63 -11.02 -7.76
C ALA A 242 20.11 -12.30 -7.10
N ALA A 243 20.26 -12.41 -5.78
CA ALA A 243 19.69 -13.52 -5.02
C ALA A 243 18.15 -13.59 -5.12
N LEU A 244 17.45 -12.45 -5.27
CA LEU A 244 15.99 -12.39 -5.52
C LEU A 244 15.65 -13.08 -6.82
N LEU A 245 16.36 -12.68 -7.86
CA LEU A 245 16.15 -13.21 -9.19
C LEU A 245 16.47 -14.70 -9.23
N ASP A 246 17.52 -15.15 -8.56
CA ASP A 246 17.87 -16.58 -8.49
C ASP A 246 16.80 -17.42 -7.79
N ILE A 247 16.28 -16.95 -6.65
CA ILE A 247 15.27 -17.67 -5.87
C ILE A 247 13.91 -17.67 -6.58
N HIS A 248 13.54 -16.56 -7.23
CA HIS A 248 12.20 -16.36 -7.79
C HIS A 248 12.14 -16.47 -9.32
N ASN A 249 13.23 -16.89 -9.97
CA ASN A 249 13.36 -16.91 -11.44
C ASN A 249 12.17 -17.61 -12.14
N ALA A 250 11.65 -18.68 -11.52
CA ALA A 250 10.57 -19.47 -12.09
C ALA A 250 9.16 -18.90 -11.86
N SER A 251 8.96 -18.07 -10.83
CA SER A 251 7.64 -17.56 -10.43
C SER A 251 7.41 -16.09 -10.76
N LEU A 252 8.49 -15.30 -10.77
CA LEU A 252 8.44 -13.87 -11.01
C LEU A 252 8.16 -13.59 -12.49
N LYS A 253 7.01 -12.98 -12.78
CA LYS A 253 6.61 -12.58 -14.15
C LYS A 253 7.05 -11.16 -14.47
N THR A 254 6.97 -10.28 -13.49
CA THR A 254 7.24 -8.85 -13.69
C THR A 254 8.12 -8.30 -12.59
N LEU A 255 9.21 -7.68 -12.99
CA LEU A 255 10.06 -6.86 -12.12
C LEU A 255 10.01 -5.42 -12.61
N ASN A 256 9.56 -4.50 -11.74
CA ASN A 256 9.62 -3.07 -12.01
C ASN A 256 10.71 -2.46 -11.13
N LEU A 257 11.72 -1.84 -11.73
CA LEU A 257 12.81 -1.19 -11.01
C LEU A 257 12.74 0.32 -11.22
N GLY A 258 12.33 1.04 -10.19
CA GLY A 258 12.44 2.49 -10.10
C GLY A 258 13.82 2.86 -9.60
N LEU A 259 14.64 3.53 -10.40
CA LEU A 259 15.92 4.06 -9.97
C LEU A 259 15.86 5.59 -9.91
N ARG A 260 16.09 6.15 -8.74
CA ARG A 260 16.21 7.59 -8.53
C ARG A 260 17.59 7.91 -7.95
N ASP A 261 18.60 7.96 -8.82
CA ASP A 261 19.93 8.42 -8.44
C ASP A 261 20.62 9.20 -9.56
N ARG A 262 21.56 10.08 -9.18
CA ARG A 262 22.39 10.89 -10.09
C ARG A 262 23.42 10.04 -10.87
N GLY A 263 23.72 8.82 -10.43
CA GLY A 263 24.64 7.86 -11.09
C GLY A 263 23.98 6.85 -12.04
N GLY A 264 22.76 7.12 -12.53
CA GLY A 264 21.87 6.13 -13.16
C GLY A 264 22.41 5.32 -14.35
N GLU A 265 23.52 5.68 -14.98
CA GLU A 265 24.09 4.89 -16.08
C GLU A 265 24.74 3.58 -15.62
N HIS A 266 25.50 3.56 -14.52
CA HIS A 266 26.13 2.32 -14.04
C HIS A 266 25.09 1.33 -13.49
N ALA A 267 24.09 1.84 -12.77
CA ALA A 267 22.98 1.03 -12.29
C ALA A 267 22.22 0.36 -13.45
N ARG A 268 22.04 1.07 -14.56
CA ARG A 268 21.37 0.53 -15.76
C ARG A 268 22.15 -0.62 -16.40
N VAL A 269 23.48 -0.53 -16.47
CA VAL A 269 24.31 -1.60 -17.07
C VAL A 269 24.22 -2.86 -16.22
N VAL A 270 24.43 -2.75 -14.91
CA VAL A 270 24.38 -3.92 -14.02
C VAL A 270 22.98 -4.56 -13.98
N LEU A 271 21.92 -3.74 -13.96
CA LEU A 271 20.56 -4.26 -14.02
C LEU A 271 20.21 -4.90 -15.36
N ALA A 272 20.75 -4.40 -16.47
CA ALA A 272 20.59 -5.01 -17.78
C ALA A 272 21.29 -6.38 -17.85
N GLU A 273 22.44 -6.54 -17.19
CA GLU A 273 23.10 -7.84 -17.09
C GLU A 273 22.32 -8.81 -16.22
N LEU A 274 21.82 -8.37 -15.06
CA LEU A 274 20.97 -9.19 -14.19
C LEU A 274 19.65 -9.61 -14.87
N ALA A 275 19.10 -8.74 -15.73
CA ALA A 275 17.92 -9.04 -16.53
C ALA A 275 18.14 -10.21 -17.50
N LEU A 276 19.29 -10.24 -18.17
CA LEU A 276 19.63 -11.26 -19.16
C LEU A 276 19.76 -12.66 -18.52
N CYS A 277 19.99 -12.72 -17.20
CA CYS A 277 20.07 -13.97 -16.44
C CYS A 277 18.70 -14.53 -16.02
N SER A 278 17.61 -13.78 -16.19
CA SER A 278 16.29 -14.12 -15.66
C SER A 278 15.27 -14.47 -16.74
N ALA A 279 14.39 -15.43 -16.46
CA ALA A 279 13.28 -15.86 -17.30
C ALA A 279 12.06 -14.93 -17.17
N LEU A 280 12.29 -13.63 -16.90
CA LEU A 280 11.23 -12.64 -16.71
C LEU A 280 10.43 -12.44 -18.01
N GLU A 281 9.10 -12.51 -17.92
CA GLU A 281 8.20 -12.15 -19.03
C GLU A 281 8.28 -10.65 -19.32
N HIS A 282 8.36 -9.84 -18.26
CA HIS A 282 8.38 -8.39 -18.34
C HIS A 282 9.38 -7.79 -17.35
N LEU A 283 10.33 -7.01 -17.86
CA LEU A 283 11.18 -6.15 -17.06
C LEU A 283 10.94 -4.70 -17.47
N ALA A 284 10.52 -3.87 -16.52
CA ALA A 284 10.42 -2.42 -16.73
C ALA A 284 11.38 -1.70 -15.79
N ILE A 285 12.38 -1.03 -16.38
CA ILE A 285 13.28 -0.16 -15.63
C ILE A 285 12.83 1.28 -15.87
N THR A 286 12.31 1.92 -14.83
CA THR A 286 11.95 3.33 -14.85
C THR A 286 13.03 4.14 -14.15
N ALA A 287 13.69 5.02 -14.89
CA ALA A 287 14.55 6.02 -14.29
C ALA A 287 13.76 7.33 -14.24
N SER A 288 13.49 7.84 -13.04
CA SER A 288 12.95 9.20 -12.91
C SER A 288 14.08 10.16 -12.57
N VAL A 289 14.22 11.20 -13.37
CA VAL A 289 15.11 12.32 -13.04
C VAL A 289 14.44 13.04 -11.86
N PRO A 290 15.12 13.20 -10.71
CA PRO A 290 14.54 13.93 -9.60
C PRO A 290 14.16 15.32 -10.07
N CYS A 291 12.87 15.68 -9.95
CA CYS A 291 12.40 17.02 -10.24
C CYS A 291 13.23 17.98 -9.37
N PRO A 292 13.84 19.04 -9.92
CA PRO A 292 14.61 19.99 -9.11
C PRO A 292 13.66 20.59 -8.08
N VAL A 293 13.84 20.23 -6.81
CA VAL A 293 13.15 20.86 -5.71
C VAL A 293 13.63 22.31 -5.71
N GLU A 294 12.75 23.26 -6.03
CA GLU A 294 13.03 24.69 -5.89
C GLU A 294 13.41 24.93 -4.41
N GLN A 295 14.68 25.24 -4.19
CA GLN A 295 15.26 25.54 -2.88
C GLN A 295 14.89 26.95 -2.43
#